data_AF-A0A1D8TBA8-F1
#
_entry.id   AF-A0A1D8TBA8-F1
#
_cell.length_a   1.000
_cell.length_b   1.000
_cell.length_c   1.000
_cell.angle_alpha   90.00
_cell.angle_beta   90.00
_cell.angle_gamma   90.00
#
_symmetry.space_group_name_H-M   'P 1'
#
loop_
_entity.id
_entity.type
_entity.pdbx_description
1 polymer ?
#
loop_
_entity_poly.entity_id
_entity_poly.type
_entity_poly.pdbx_seq_one_letter_code
_entity_poly.pdbx_strand_id
1 'polypeptide(L)' 'MACEVCKHRNYITKKNRRNDPDRLEIKKFCPNCGTHQSHRESK' A
#
# COMPACT_ATOMS: atom_id res chain seq x y z
N MET A 1 -2.21 -2.75 -2.14
CA MET A 1 -1.19 -1.82 -1.61
C MET A 1 -0.62 -0.97 -2.74
N ALA A 2 -1.02 0.29 -2.81
CA ALA A 2 -0.63 1.23 -3.87
C ALA A 2 0.19 2.38 -3.29
N CYS A 3 1.27 2.74 -3.97
CA CYS A 3 2.03 3.94 -3.68
C CYS A 3 1.18 5.19 -3.96
N GLU A 4 1.24 6.21 -3.11
CA GLU A 4 0.48 7.45 -3.30
C GLU A 4 0.89 8.24 -4.54
N VAL A 5 2.18 8.26 -4.87
CA VAL A 5 2.72 9.10 -5.95
C VAL A 5 2.56 8.43 -7.31
N CYS A 6 3.06 7.21 -7.48
CA CYS A 6 3.01 6.54 -8.78
C CYS A 6 1.76 5.69 -9.00
N LYS A 7 0.87 5.57 -7.99
CA LYS A 7 -0.34 4.72 -8.00
C LYS A 7 -0.09 3.24 -8.35
N HIS A 8 1.17 2.83 -8.41
CA HIS A 8 1.55 1.47 -8.75
C HIS A 8 1.12 0.54 -7.62
N ARG A 9 0.29 -0.44 -7.97
CA ARG A 9 -0.12 -1.53 -7.09
C ARG A 9 0.99 -2.58 -7.12
N ASN A 10 1.76 -2.70 -6.05
CA ASN A 10 2.90 -3.62 -5.99
C ASN A 10 2.78 -4.72 -4.93
N TYR A 11 1.69 -4.75 -4.16
CA TYR A 11 1.40 -5.89 -3.29
C TYR A 11 -0.10 -6.21 -3.29
N ILE A 12 -0.39 -7.47 -3.57
CA ILE A 12 -1.71 -8.09 -3.38
C ILE A 12 -1.68 -8.73 -2.00
N THR A 13 -2.13 -8.00 -0.98
CA THR A 13 -2.28 -8.53 0.38
C THR A 13 -3.73 -8.99 0.57
N LYS A 14 -3.95 -10.27 0.90
CA LYS A 14 -5.26 -10.74 1.35
C LYS A 14 -5.42 -10.41 2.82
N LYS A 15 -6.14 -9.33 3.12
CA LYS A 15 -6.52 -8.94 4.48
C LYS A 15 -7.89 -9.48 4.83
N ASN A 16 -8.05 -9.95 6.07
CA ASN A 16 -9.34 -10.35 6.61
C ASN A 16 -10.14 -9.10 7.03
N ARG A 17 -10.98 -8.60 6.11
CA ARG A 17 -11.79 -7.37 6.27
C ARG A 17 -12.75 -7.41 7.49
N ARG A 18 -12.94 -8.56 8.12
CA ARG A 18 -13.86 -8.76 9.26
C ARG A 18 -13.25 -8.35 10.60
N ASN A 19 -11.94 -8.48 10.78
CA ASN A 19 -11.28 -8.25 12.08
C ASN A 19 -10.53 -6.91 12.15
N ASP A 20 -10.07 -6.40 11.01
CA ASP A 20 -9.39 -5.10 10.89
C ASP A 20 -10.08 -4.26 9.82
N PRO A 21 -11.04 -3.39 10.18
CA PRO A 21 -11.64 -2.47 9.22
C PRO A 21 -10.70 -1.33 8.82
N ASP A 22 -9.66 -1.06 9.61
CA ASP A 22 -8.79 0.11 9.43
C ASP A 22 -7.89 0.01 8.20
N ARG A 23 -7.68 1.13 7.50
CA ARG A 23 -6.97 1.16 6.22
C ARG A 23 -5.48 1.07 6.50
N LEU A 24 -4.85 -0.03 6.07
CA LEU A 24 -3.44 -0.24 6.38
C LEU A 24 -2.56 0.72 5.55
N GLU A 25 -1.80 1.58 6.24
CA GLU A 25 -0.82 2.49 5.66
C GLU A 25 0.58 2.05 6.09
N ILE A 26 1.43 1.67 5.14
CA ILE A 26 2.78 1.20 5.43
C ILE A 26 3.77 2.02 4.61
N LYS A 27 4.82 2.51 5.26
CA LYS A 27 5.97 3.09 4.58
C LYS A 27 6.79 1.97 3.95
N LYS A 28 6.76 1.88 2.62
CA LYS A 28 7.57 0.93 1.84
C LYS A 28 8.37 1.67 0.78
N PHE A 29 9.49 1.07 0.39
CA PHE A 29 10.27 1.56 -0.73
C PHE A 29 9.47 1.38 -2.02
N CYS A 30 9.33 2.45 -2.80
CA CYS A 30 8.74 2.37 -4.12
C CYS A 30 9.88 2.35 -5.16
N PRO A 31 10.04 1.26 -5.94
CA PRO A 31 11.11 1.18 -6.95
C PRO A 31 10.93 2.21 -8.07
N ASN A 32 9.70 2.65 -8.35
CA ASN A 32 9.43 3.63 -9.39
C ASN A 32 9.76 5.07 -8.95
N CYS A 33 9.66 5.37 -7.66
CA CYS A 33 9.97 6.69 -7.10
C CYS A 33 11.38 6.76 -6.48
N GLY A 34 12.12 5.63 -6.44
CA GLY A 34 13.44 5.53 -5.81
C GLY A 34 13.49 5.91 -4.33
N THR A 35 12.35 5.97 -3.64
CA THR A 35 12.22 6.53 -2.29
C THR A 35 11.20 5.76 -1.45
N HIS A 36 11.32 5.87 -0.12
CA HIS A 36 10.34 5.31 0.81
C HIS A 36 9.10 6.19 0.85
N GLN A 37 7.97 5.62 0.45
CA GLN A 37 6.67 6.29 0.34
C GLN A 37 5.60 5.56 1.13
N SER A 38 4.56 6.30 1.53
CA SER A 38 3.31 5.76 2.06
C SER A 38 2.63 4.91 1.00
N HIS A 39 2.46 3.63 1.30
CA HIS A 39 1.65 2.72 0.49
C HIS A 39 0.35 2.46 1.24
N ARG A 40 -0.78 2.83 0.62
CA ARG A 40 -2.12 2.60 1.17
C ARG A 40 -2.76 1.36 0.57
N GLU A 41 -3.65 0.74 1.30
CA GLU A 41 -4.49 -0.33 0.76
C GLU A 41 -5.42 0.24 -0.34
N SER A 42 -5.19 -0.18 -1.59
CA SER A 42 -6.08 0.07 -2.72
C SER A 42 -7.09 -1.08 -2.76
N LYS A 43 -8.35 -0.76 -3.07
CA LYS A 43 -9.53 -1.63 -2.93
C LYS A 43 -9.39 -2.99 -3.63
#